data_AF-A0A673HD14-F1
#
_entry.id   AF-A0A673HD14-F1
#
_cell.length_a   1.000
_cell.length_b   1.000
_cell.length_c   1.000
_cell.angle_alpha   90.00
_cell.angle_beta   90.00
_cell.angle_gamma   90.00
#
_symmetry.space_group_name_H-M   'P 1'
#
loop_
_entity.id
_entity.type
_entity.pdbx_description
1 polymer ?
#
loop_
_entity_poly.entity_id
_entity_poly.type
_entity_poly.pdbx_seq_one_letter_code
_entity_poly.pdbx_strand_id
1 'polypeptide(L)'
;MRLYAIPVLLLMVLGDADAWGPAGKYAVSCPDKCNPALCGSTQRCRSTVLDDCGCCQLCAAGRGEHCYRTVSGMHGVKCGPGLFCDFYKDEDDYGDEYGICKDCMYGTYGMECRKTCNCKAGGLCDRETGACHSFKFLAKMAMLKSHSSEGNEVGSGDGNTETSSNRSSARNFLTPR
;
A
#
# COMPACT_ATOMS: atom_id res chain seq x y z
N MET A 1 -24.02 65.13 3.68
CA MET A 1 -22.58 65.10 3.35
C MET A 1 -21.81 64.57 4.55
N ARG A 2 -21.30 63.35 4.49
CA ARG A 2 -19.91 62.96 4.79
C ARG A 2 -19.82 61.44 4.67
N LEU A 3 -19.03 61.05 3.69
CA LEU A 3 -18.68 59.69 3.31
C LEU A 3 -17.56 59.14 4.21
N TYR A 4 -17.42 57.81 4.18
CA TYR A 4 -16.26 56.98 4.50
C TYR A 4 -15.95 56.66 5.96
N ALA A 5 -16.19 55.40 6.35
CA ALA A 5 -15.18 54.52 6.97
C ALA A 5 -15.74 53.09 7.20
N ILE A 6 -15.81 52.29 6.14
CA ILE A 6 -15.75 50.81 6.20
C ILE A 6 -14.75 50.47 5.08
N PRO A 7 -13.68 49.67 5.27
CA PRO A 7 -13.60 48.48 6.13
C PRO A 7 -12.25 48.32 6.88
N VAL A 8 -12.25 48.24 8.20
CA VAL A 8 -11.10 47.66 8.93
C VAL A 8 -11.63 46.64 9.94
N LEU A 9 -12.15 45.54 9.41
CA LEU A 9 -12.25 44.30 10.17
C LEU A 9 -12.14 43.09 9.23
N LEU A 10 -11.14 43.15 8.35
CA LEU A 10 -10.74 42.04 7.49
C LEU A 10 -9.33 41.59 7.91
N LEU A 11 -9.13 41.21 9.19
CA LEU A 11 -7.79 40.82 9.68
C LEU A 11 -7.78 39.93 10.93
N MET A 12 -8.85 39.17 11.23
CA MET A 12 -8.78 38.14 12.29
C MET A 12 -9.47 36.84 11.84
N VAL A 13 -9.12 36.37 10.63
CA VAL A 13 -9.01 34.93 10.40
C VAL A 13 -7.53 34.62 10.52
N LEU A 14 -7.00 34.72 11.74
CA LEU A 14 -5.88 33.85 12.10
C LEU A 14 -6.50 32.45 12.06
N GLY A 15 -6.28 31.74 10.95
CA GLY A 15 -6.34 30.29 11.02
C GLY A 15 -5.31 29.90 12.07
N ASP A 16 -5.79 29.40 13.20
CA ASP A 16 -4.98 28.53 14.04
C ASP A 16 -4.40 27.47 13.10
N ALA A 17 -3.11 27.60 12.80
CA ALA A 17 -2.37 26.52 12.16
C ALA A 17 -2.48 25.36 13.15
N ASP A 18 -3.25 24.34 12.77
CA ASP A 18 -3.50 23.12 13.53
C ASP A 18 -2.28 22.76 14.38
N ALA A 19 -2.46 22.85 15.71
CA ALA A 19 -1.58 22.16 16.63
C ALA A 19 -1.57 20.69 16.20
N TRP A 20 -0.37 20.18 15.90
CA TRP A 20 -0.16 18.93 15.15
C TRP A 20 -1.14 17.81 15.52
N GLY A 21 -1.77 17.25 14.48
CA GLY A 21 -2.40 15.95 14.60
C GLY A 21 -1.39 14.89 15.06
N PRO A 22 -1.81 13.87 15.83
CA PRO A 22 -0.91 12.87 16.42
C PRO A 22 -0.35 11.95 15.33
N ALA A 23 0.65 12.39 14.59
CA ALA A 23 1.19 11.63 13.46
C ALA A 23 2.72 11.73 13.42
N GLY A 24 3.39 10.84 14.16
CA GLY A 24 4.83 10.57 13.99
C GLY A 24 5.53 10.25 15.31
N LYS A 25 5.42 8.99 15.78
CA LYS A 25 5.89 8.59 17.12
C LYS A 25 7.42 8.58 17.32
N TYR A 26 8.23 9.03 16.34
CA TYR A 26 9.69 8.83 16.40
C TYR A 26 10.54 9.95 15.78
N ALA A 27 9.96 10.96 15.12
CA ALA A 27 10.75 12.05 14.56
C ALA A 27 11.31 12.91 15.69
N VAL A 28 12.62 12.88 15.86
CA VAL A 28 13.33 13.69 16.85
C VAL A 28 13.77 15.00 16.19
N SER A 29 13.64 16.12 16.91
CA SER A 29 14.05 17.47 16.46
C SER A 29 13.13 18.18 15.45
N CYS A 30 11.81 17.94 15.50
CA CYS A 30 10.87 18.78 14.75
C CYS A 30 10.84 20.23 15.30
N PRO A 31 10.88 21.27 14.46
CA PRO A 31 10.82 22.66 14.91
C PRO A 31 9.43 22.99 15.47
N ASP A 32 9.36 23.79 16.54
CA ASP A 32 8.09 24.20 17.20
C ASP A 32 7.05 24.80 16.23
N LYS A 33 7.54 25.40 15.14
CA LYS A 33 6.70 25.95 14.06
C LYS A 33 7.22 25.51 12.72
N CYS A 34 6.30 25.08 11.86
CA CYS A 34 6.62 24.81 10.47
C CYS A 34 6.95 26.10 9.72
N ASN A 35 8.11 26.14 9.06
CA ASN A 35 8.48 27.20 8.14
C ASN A 35 8.80 26.61 6.75
N PRO A 36 7.85 26.64 5.80
CA PRO A 36 8.03 26.00 4.49
C PRO A 36 9.12 26.67 3.64
N ALA A 37 9.54 27.89 3.97
CA ALA A 37 10.64 28.56 3.27
C ALA A 37 12.01 27.90 3.51
N LEU A 38 12.12 27.06 4.54
CA LEU A 38 13.32 26.28 4.85
C LEU A 38 13.33 24.90 4.17
N CYS A 39 12.23 24.52 3.52
CA CYS A 39 12.13 23.24 2.84
C CYS A 39 12.85 23.27 1.48
N GLY A 40 13.41 22.12 1.09
CA GLY A 40 14.01 21.93 -0.23
C GLY A 40 12.98 21.96 -1.36
N SER A 41 13.44 22.19 -2.60
CA SER A 41 12.57 22.22 -3.78
C SER A 41 12.21 20.80 -4.27
N THR A 42 10.94 20.56 -4.61
CA THR A 42 10.43 19.27 -5.11
C THR A 42 10.07 19.26 -6.60
N GLN A 43 10.56 20.23 -7.38
CA GLN A 43 10.07 20.48 -8.74
C GLN A 43 10.34 19.36 -9.78
N ARG A 44 11.12 18.34 -9.44
CA ARG A 44 11.47 17.21 -10.32
C ARG A 44 11.13 15.84 -9.72
N CYS A 45 10.35 15.78 -8.64
CA CYS A 45 9.99 14.49 -8.04
C CYS A 45 8.90 13.79 -8.88
N ARG A 46 8.99 12.46 -9.00
CA ARG A 46 7.92 11.64 -9.59
C ARG A 46 6.65 11.65 -8.74
N SER A 47 6.83 11.59 -7.42
CA SER A 47 5.80 11.73 -6.40
C SER A 47 6.41 12.40 -5.18
N THR A 48 5.54 12.96 -4.33
CA THR A 48 5.97 13.66 -3.13
C THR A 48 5.23 13.18 -1.91
N VAL A 49 5.91 13.25 -0.76
CA VAL A 49 5.39 12.88 0.56
C VAL A 49 5.78 13.93 1.57
N LEU A 50 5.05 14.00 2.66
CA LEU A 50 5.36 14.89 3.76
C LEU A 50 6.43 14.26 4.66
N ASP A 51 7.31 15.08 5.21
CA ASP A 51 8.24 14.67 6.25
C ASP A 51 7.49 14.21 7.52
N ASP A 52 8.19 13.52 8.42
CA ASP A 52 7.57 13.01 9.65
C ASP A 52 7.19 14.11 10.65
N CYS A 53 7.70 15.33 10.44
CA CYS A 53 7.29 16.54 11.16
C CYS A 53 6.03 17.21 10.57
N GLY A 54 5.55 16.76 9.41
CA GLY A 54 4.34 17.29 8.80
C GLY A 54 4.48 18.67 8.14
N CYS A 55 5.71 19.13 7.86
CA CYS A 55 6.01 20.47 7.38
C CYS A 55 6.51 20.49 5.93
N CYS A 56 7.53 19.70 5.62
CA CYS A 56 8.22 19.77 4.34
C CYS A 56 7.72 18.70 3.37
N GLN A 57 7.49 19.11 2.13
CA GLN A 57 7.24 18.19 1.03
C GLN A 57 8.59 17.70 0.49
N LEU A 58 8.73 16.38 0.38
CA LEU A 58 9.94 15.68 -0.03
C LEU A 58 9.65 14.81 -1.25
N CYS A 59 10.68 14.47 -2.03
CA CYS A 59 10.52 13.43 -3.04
C CYS A 59 10.29 12.08 -2.34
N ALA A 60 9.29 11.33 -2.81
CA ALA A 60 9.06 9.98 -2.33
C ALA A 60 10.01 8.99 -3.00
N ALA A 61 10.52 8.06 -2.19
CA ALA A 61 11.21 6.88 -2.68
C ALA A 61 10.22 5.90 -3.32
N GLY A 62 10.58 5.40 -4.50
CA GLY A 62 9.89 4.36 -5.23
C GLY A 62 10.25 2.96 -4.75
N ARG A 63 9.59 1.95 -5.33
CA ARG A 63 9.87 0.55 -5.03
C ARG A 63 11.34 0.21 -5.31
N GLY A 64 12.00 -0.42 -4.34
CA GLY A 64 13.39 -0.84 -4.44
C GLY A 64 14.41 0.25 -4.12
N GLU A 65 13.97 1.48 -3.87
CA GLU A 65 14.85 2.57 -3.42
C GLU A 65 15.04 2.52 -1.90
N HIS A 66 16.14 3.13 -1.44
CA HIS A 66 16.45 3.24 -0.02
C HIS A 66 15.44 4.14 0.70
N CYS A 67 15.20 3.82 1.97
CA CYS A 67 14.32 4.58 2.84
C CYS A 67 14.85 4.60 4.27
N TYR A 68 14.45 5.63 5.01
CA TYR A 68 14.77 5.78 6.43
C TYR A 68 13.50 5.76 7.27
N ARG A 69 13.66 5.40 8.55
CA ARG A 69 12.55 5.32 9.51
C ARG A 69 11.89 6.65 9.81
N THR A 70 12.71 7.68 9.94
CA THR A 70 12.28 9.04 10.27
C THR A 70 13.03 10.00 9.40
N VAL A 71 12.30 10.86 8.71
CA VAL A 71 12.84 11.87 7.80
C VAL A 71 12.30 13.23 8.26
N SER A 72 13.20 14.13 8.64
CA SER A 72 12.87 15.49 9.09
C SER A 72 13.61 16.49 8.22
N GLY A 73 12.90 17.43 7.59
CA GLY A 73 13.52 18.38 6.67
C GLY A 73 14.08 17.71 5.40
N MET A 74 15.22 18.19 4.89
CA MET A 74 15.75 17.79 3.57
C MET A 74 16.61 16.52 3.59
N HIS A 75 16.96 15.99 4.76
CA HIS A 75 17.87 14.85 4.88
C HIS A 75 17.08 13.56 5.12
N GLY A 76 17.22 12.61 4.19
CA GLY A 76 16.52 11.33 4.21
C GLY A 76 15.41 11.23 3.16
N VAL A 77 14.98 10.01 2.88
CA VAL A 77 13.95 9.68 1.88
C VAL A 77 12.93 8.73 2.48
N LYS A 78 11.65 9.00 2.21
CA LYS A 78 10.51 8.23 2.72
C LYS A 78 9.79 7.56 1.56
N CYS A 79 9.35 6.32 1.75
CA CYS A 79 8.60 5.60 0.73
C CYS A 79 7.30 6.33 0.35
N GLY A 80 6.94 6.25 -0.93
CA GLY A 80 5.66 6.73 -1.43
C GLY A 80 4.45 5.96 -0.87
N PRO A 81 3.22 6.44 -1.16
CA PRO A 81 2.01 5.71 -0.81
C PRO A 81 1.99 4.33 -1.48
N GLY A 82 1.41 3.33 -0.81
CA GLY A 82 1.39 1.95 -1.29
C GLY A 82 2.69 1.18 -1.09
N LEU A 83 3.68 1.80 -0.45
CA LEU A 83 4.95 1.21 -0.07
C LEU A 83 5.16 1.34 1.44
N PHE A 84 5.91 0.41 2.01
CA PHE A 84 6.47 0.49 3.36
C PHE A 84 7.99 0.33 3.31
N CYS A 85 8.67 0.88 4.31
CA CYS A 85 10.12 0.73 4.46
C CYS A 85 10.41 -0.59 5.17
N ASP A 86 11.03 -1.53 4.46
CA ASP A 86 11.47 -2.81 5.03
C ASP A 86 12.93 -2.69 5.46
N PHE A 87 13.15 -2.66 6.78
CA PHE A 87 14.48 -2.46 7.34
C PHE A 87 15.31 -3.73 7.25
N TYR A 88 16.53 -3.59 6.75
CA TYR A 88 17.55 -4.63 6.85
C TYR A 88 18.32 -4.43 8.15
N LYS A 89 18.93 -5.49 8.68
CA LYS A 89 19.75 -5.42 9.91
C LYS A 89 21.13 -4.79 9.69
N ASP A 90 21.37 -4.23 8.50
CA ASP A 90 22.64 -3.63 8.14
C ASP A 90 22.56 -2.13 8.38
N GLU A 91 23.52 -1.59 9.14
CA GLU A 91 23.68 -0.16 9.36
C GLU A 91 24.50 0.42 8.18
N ASP A 92 24.22 1.67 7.80
CA ASP A 92 25.08 2.35 6.82
C ASP A 92 26.44 2.73 7.45
N ASP A 93 27.35 3.29 6.64
CA ASP A 93 28.68 3.72 7.11
C ASP A 93 28.61 4.76 8.26
N TYR A 94 27.45 5.36 8.51
CA TYR A 94 27.19 6.33 9.57
C TYR A 94 26.52 5.71 10.81
N GLY A 95 26.15 4.42 10.77
CA GLY A 95 25.44 3.73 11.85
C GLY A 95 23.93 3.92 11.83
N ASP A 96 23.36 4.51 10.76
CA ASP A 96 21.93 4.68 10.62
C ASP A 96 21.30 3.45 9.98
N GLU A 97 20.17 2.99 10.55
CA GLU A 97 19.42 1.87 10.00
C GLU A 97 18.61 2.32 8.79
N TYR A 98 18.90 1.73 7.64
CA TYR A 98 18.17 1.98 6.40
C TYR A 98 17.36 0.74 5.98
N GLY A 99 16.34 1.00 5.17
CA GLY A 99 15.52 -0.03 4.57
C GLY A 99 15.38 0.14 3.07
N ILE A 100 14.57 -0.74 2.48
CA ILE A 100 14.18 -0.67 1.07
C ILE A 100 12.66 -0.58 0.97
N CYS A 101 12.17 0.29 0.09
CA CYS A 101 10.73 0.43 -0.14
C CYS A 101 10.15 -0.81 -0.82
N LYS A 102 9.24 -1.50 -0.14
CA LYS A 102 8.49 -2.68 -0.63
C LYS A 102 7.00 -2.38 -0.69
N ASP A 103 6.28 -3.11 -1.54
CA ASP A 103 4.85 -2.92 -1.66
C ASP A 103 4.09 -3.34 -0.41
N CYS A 104 3.01 -2.63 -0.11
CA CYS A 104 2.06 -3.04 0.91
C CYS A 104 1.58 -4.47 0.73
N MET A 105 1.41 -5.18 1.85
CA MET A 105 0.77 -6.48 1.86
C MET A 105 -0.68 -6.38 1.36
N TYR A 106 -1.16 -7.47 0.76
CA TYR A 106 -2.53 -7.53 0.26
C TYR A 106 -3.52 -7.18 1.38
N GLY A 107 -4.47 -6.30 1.06
CA GLY A 107 -5.46 -5.81 2.03
C GLY A 107 -5.01 -4.58 2.82
N THR A 108 -3.83 -4.00 2.54
CA THR A 108 -3.38 -2.73 3.15
C THR A 108 -3.01 -1.70 2.08
N TYR A 109 -3.11 -0.42 2.43
CA TYR A 109 -2.86 0.70 1.52
C TYR A 109 -2.40 1.97 2.23
N GLY A 110 -1.98 2.95 1.43
CA GLY A 110 -1.57 4.28 1.87
C GLY A 110 -0.13 4.34 2.36
N MET A 111 0.21 5.41 3.08
CA MET A 111 1.55 5.63 3.62
C MET A 111 1.90 4.54 4.63
N GLU A 112 3.06 3.89 4.43
CA GLU A 112 3.55 2.79 5.28
C GLU A 112 2.51 1.67 5.49
N CYS A 113 1.54 1.54 4.57
CA CYS A 113 0.51 0.50 4.64
C CYS A 113 -0.36 0.54 5.92
N ARG A 114 -0.49 1.71 6.56
CA ARG A 114 -1.21 1.86 7.83
C ARG A 114 -2.74 1.70 7.69
N LYS A 115 -3.29 1.76 6.47
CA LYS A 115 -4.74 1.66 6.24
C LYS A 115 -5.10 0.26 5.74
N THR A 116 -6.27 -0.23 6.15
CA THR A 116 -6.80 -1.54 5.74
C THR A 116 -7.88 -1.39 4.67
N CYS A 117 -7.79 -2.19 3.62
CA CYS A 117 -8.77 -2.25 2.54
C CYS A 117 -10.06 -2.94 2.99
N ASN A 118 -11.21 -2.37 2.62
CA ASN A 118 -12.53 -2.91 2.94
C ASN A 118 -13.35 -3.17 1.66
N CYS A 119 -12.77 -3.91 0.72
CA CYS A 119 -13.40 -4.19 -0.57
C CYS A 119 -14.46 -5.30 -0.45
N LYS A 120 -15.65 -5.07 -1.03
CA LYS A 120 -16.72 -6.08 -1.10
C LYS A 120 -16.26 -7.30 -1.89
N ALA A 121 -16.66 -8.49 -1.43
CA ALA A 121 -16.35 -9.79 -2.06
C ALA A 121 -14.84 -10.06 -2.29
N GLY A 122 -13.96 -9.44 -1.50
CA GLY A 122 -12.51 -9.62 -1.66
C GLY A 122 -11.95 -9.03 -2.95
N GLY A 123 -12.58 -7.98 -3.49
CA GLY A 123 -12.09 -7.27 -4.68
C GLY A 123 -10.65 -6.76 -4.54
N LEU A 124 -9.97 -6.54 -5.67
CA LEU A 124 -8.59 -6.06 -5.68
C LEU A 124 -8.54 -4.62 -5.17
N CYS A 125 -7.75 -4.38 -4.14
CA CYS A 125 -7.51 -3.07 -3.57
C CYS A 125 -6.25 -2.44 -4.16
N ASP A 126 -6.37 -1.19 -4.62
CA ASP A 126 -5.24 -0.36 -5.01
C ASP A 126 -4.43 0.02 -3.75
N ARG A 127 -3.10 -0.21 -3.78
CA ARG A 127 -2.23 -0.04 -2.61
C ARG A 127 -1.93 1.43 -2.31
N GLU A 128 -2.03 2.33 -3.28
CA GLU A 128 -1.75 3.75 -3.06
C GLU A 128 -3.00 4.46 -2.53
N THR A 129 -4.13 4.24 -3.20
CA THR A 129 -5.39 4.98 -2.98
C THR A 129 -6.38 4.26 -2.08
N GLY A 130 -6.29 2.93 -1.97
CA GLY A 130 -7.30 2.09 -1.31
C GLY A 130 -8.55 1.85 -2.13
N ALA A 131 -8.56 2.25 -3.41
CA ALA A 131 -9.70 2.04 -4.29
C ALA A 131 -9.95 0.55 -4.55
N CYS A 132 -11.21 0.14 -4.53
CA CYS A 132 -11.61 -1.24 -4.76
C CYS A 132 -12.02 -1.46 -6.21
N HIS A 133 -11.31 -2.34 -6.90
CA HIS A 133 -11.63 -2.75 -8.26
C HIS A 133 -12.38 -4.10 -8.23
N SER A 134 -13.59 -4.12 -8.79
CA SER A 134 -14.38 -5.34 -8.95
C SER A 134 -13.99 -6.04 -10.25
N PHE A 135 -13.60 -7.30 -10.18
CA PHE A 135 -13.50 -8.15 -11.38
C PHE A 135 -14.91 -8.53 -11.84
N LYS A 136 -15.53 -7.70 -12.69
CA LYS A 136 -16.84 -7.99 -13.29
C LYS A 136 -16.86 -9.30 -14.11
N PHE A 137 -15.68 -9.85 -14.45
CA PHE A 137 -15.55 -11.09 -15.20
C PHE A 137 -15.91 -12.35 -14.39
N LEU A 138 -15.61 -12.41 -13.09
CA LEU A 138 -15.96 -13.57 -12.25
C LEU A 138 -17.46 -13.60 -11.92
N ALA A 139 -18.13 -12.44 -11.90
CA ALA A 139 -19.58 -12.36 -11.70
C ALA A 139 -20.38 -12.99 -12.86
N LYS A 140 -19.86 -12.93 -14.10
CA LYS A 140 -20.49 -13.59 -15.26
C LYS A 140 -20.36 -15.12 -15.24
N MET A 141 -19.29 -15.66 -14.66
CA MET A 141 -19.07 -17.11 -14.56
C MET A 141 -19.94 -17.77 -13.48
N ALA A 142 -20.36 -17.01 -12.47
CA ALA A 142 -21.33 -17.46 -11.47
C ALA A 142 -22.78 -17.49 -12.00
N MET A 143 -23.12 -16.62 -12.95
CA MET A 143 -24.44 -16.58 -13.59
C MET A 143 -24.61 -17.66 -14.68
N LEU A 144 -23.51 -18.13 -15.29
CA LEU A 144 -23.54 -19.19 -16.30
C LEU A 144 -23.65 -20.61 -15.70
N LYS A 145 -23.87 -20.74 -14.39
CA LYS A 145 -24.13 -22.05 -13.74
C LYS A 145 -25.58 -22.21 -13.27
N SER A 146 -26.46 -21.24 -13.55
CA SER A 146 -27.87 -21.27 -13.14
C SER A 146 -28.87 -21.42 -14.29
N HIS A 147 -28.45 -21.87 -15.49
CA HIS A 147 -29.36 -22.08 -16.62
C HIS A 147 -29.07 -23.36 -17.44
N SER A 148 -28.74 -24.46 -16.76
CA SER A 148 -28.85 -25.81 -17.35
C SER A 148 -29.20 -26.83 -16.26
N SER A 149 -30.41 -26.72 -15.72
CA SER A 149 -31.11 -27.83 -15.10
C SER A 149 -32.40 -28.02 -15.87
N GLU A 150 -32.32 -28.84 -16.92
CA GLU A 150 -33.48 -29.53 -17.46
C GLU A 150 -33.01 -30.97 -17.69
N GLY A 151 -33.66 -31.89 -16.98
CA GLY A 151 -33.19 -33.26 -16.80
C GLY A 151 -33.24 -34.08 -18.08
N ASN A 152 -32.42 -35.12 -18.12
CA ASN A 152 -32.74 -36.38 -18.78
C ASN A 152 -32.00 -37.51 -18.03
N GLU A 153 -32.79 -38.19 -17.22
CA GLU A 153 -32.74 -39.59 -16.84
C GLU A 153 -32.28 -40.54 -17.96
N VAL A 154 -31.27 -41.38 -17.69
CA VAL A 154 -30.90 -42.70 -18.26
C VAL A 154 -29.61 -43.12 -17.55
N GLY A 155 -29.33 -44.34 -17.10
CA GLY A 155 -29.94 -45.66 -17.15
C GLY A 155 -28.84 -46.63 -16.64
N SER A 156 -29.22 -47.60 -15.81
CA SER A 156 -28.36 -48.55 -15.10
C SER A 156 -27.60 -49.51 -16.03
N GLY A 157 -26.39 -49.92 -15.64
CA GLY A 157 -25.65 -50.99 -16.32
C GLY A 157 -24.47 -51.51 -15.49
N ASP A 158 -24.70 -52.61 -14.78
CA ASP A 158 -23.68 -53.41 -14.10
C ASP A 158 -22.97 -54.35 -15.10
N GLY A 159 -21.67 -54.59 -14.87
CA GLY A 159 -20.88 -55.57 -15.62
C GLY A 159 -19.57 -55.93 -14.92
N ASN A 160 -19.59 -56.95 -14.05
CA ASN A 160 -18.43 -57.75 -13.64
C ASN A 160 -17.84 -58.48 -14.88
N THR A 161 -16.60 -58.97 -15.01
CA THR A 161 -15.69 -59.67 -14.07
C THR A 161 -14.32 -59.86 -14.75
N GLU A 162 -13.25 -59.78 -13.95
CA GLU A 162 -12.04 -60.64 -13.90
C GLU A 162 -10.97 -60.75 -15.04
N THR A 163 -9.76 -60.34 -14.62
CA THR A 163 -8.50 -61.10 -14.53
C THR A 163 -7.83 -61.66 -15.80
N SER A 164 -6.64 -61.14 -16.10
CA SER A 164 -5.48 -61.98 -16.44
C SER A 164 -4.15 -61.29 -16.13
N SER A 165 -3.38 -61.98 -15.31
CA SER A 165 -2.07 -61.68 -14.76
C SER A 165 -0.94 -61.83 -15.80
N ASN A 166 0.11 -61.02 -15.68
CA ASN A 166 1.52 -61.45 -15.52
C ASN A 166 2.45 -60.23 -15.53
N ARG A 167 3.18 -59.97 -14.43
CA ARG A 167 4.63 -60.26 -14.25
C ARG A 167 5.52 -59.47 -15.23
N SER A 168 6.57 -58.76 -14.87
CA SER A 168 7.31 -58.50 -13.63
C SER A 168 8.33 -57.41 -13.96
N SER A 169 8.75 -56.62 -12.96
CA SER A 169 10.17 -56.40 -12.59
C SER A 169 10.50 -54.97 -12.18
N ALA A 170 10.94 -54.89 -10.92
CA ALA A 170 12.00 -54.05 -10.36
C ALA A 170 11.90 -52.53 -10.60
N ARG A 171 11.52 -51.76 -9.57
CA ARG A 171 12.44 -51.16 -8.57
C ARG A 171 13.59 -50.39 -9.23
N ASN A 172 13.56 -49.06 -9.11
CA ASN A 172 14.62 -48.34 -8.43
C ASN A 172 14.13 -46.98 -7.92
N PHE A 173 14.23 -46.84 -6.60
CA PHE A 173 14.18 -45.63 -5.80
C PHE A 173 15.48 -44.83 -6.04
N LEU A 174 15.44 -43.50 -5.93
CA LEU A 174 16.44 -42.62 -5.28
C LEU A 174 16.23 -41.14 -5.68
N THR A 175 15.74 -40.35 -4.72
CA THR A 175 16.18 -38.95 -4.46
C THR A 175 17.62 -38.96 -3.90
N PRO A 176 18.31 -37.84 -3.58
CA PRO A 176 18.19 -36.43 -3.98
C PRO A 176 19.54 -35.82 -4.45
N ARG A 177 19.55 -34.52 -4.81
CA ARG A 177 20.59 -33.59 -4.37
C ARG A 177 20.00 -32.20 -4.14
#